data_AF-A0A225V433-F1
#
_entry.id   AF-A0A225V433-F1
#
_cell.length_a   1.000
_cell.length_b   1.000
_cell.length_c   1.000
_cell.angle_alpha   90.00
_cell.angle_beta   90.00
_cell.angle_gamma   90.00
#
_symmetry.space_group_name_H-M   'P 1'
#
loop_
_entity.id
_entity.type
_entity.pdbx_description
1 polymer ?
#
loop_
_entity_poly.entity_id
_entity_poly.type
_entity_poly.pdbx_seq_one_letter_code
_entity_poly.pdbx_strand_id
1 'polypeptide(L)' 'MYRRRHHCRMCGDVVCKTCYVTRSVPASETGRSRKFRGKNTEMVYQTKFCLRCVTELRTIDKHEEERGRVHPLHLETIGA' A
#
# COMPACT_ATOMS: atom_id res chain seq x y z
N MET A 1 -22.70 18.95 -15.27
CA MET A 1 -21.54 18.91 -14.34
C MET A 1 -20.62 17.75 -14.72
N TYR A 2 -19.36 17.99 -15.12
CA TYR A 2 -18.43 16.91 -15.47
C TYR A 2 -17.69 16.40 -14.21
N ARG A 3 -17.95 15.17 -13.79
CA ARG A 3 -17.20 14.54 -12.68
C ARG A 3 -15.82 14.12 -13.20
N ARG A 4 -14.75 14.60 -12.55
CA ARG A 4 -13.38 14.18 -12.89
C ARG A 4 -13.23 12.67 -12.63
N ARG A 5 -12.63 11.97 -13.59
CA ARG A 5 -12.35 10.53 -13.58
C ARG A 5 -10.96 10.27 -13.01
N HIS A 6 -10.81 9.25 -12.18
CA HIS A 6 -9.54 8.90 -11.52
C HIS A 6 -9.28 7.40 -11.60
N HIS A 7 -8.09 7.00 -12.02
CA HIS A 7 -7.73 5.59 -12.07
C HIS A 7 -7.17 5.13 -10.73
N CYS A 8 -7.60 3.96 -10.27
CA CYS A 8 -6.92 3.25 -9.19
C CYS A 8 -5.63 2.63 -9.71
N ARG A 9 -4.50 2.84 -9.01
CA ARG A 9 -3.21 2.25 -9.41
C ARG A 9 -3.17 0.73 -9.25
N MET A 10 -3.96 0.18 -8.35
CA MET A 10 -3.96 -1.27 -8.06
C MET A 10 -4.85 -2.07 -9.03
N CYS A 11 -6.13 -1.70 -9.17
CA CYS A 11 -7.05 -2.44 -10.03
C CYS A 11 -7.31 -1.81 -11.41
N GLY A 12 -6.87 -0.56 -11.64
CA GLY A 12 -7.11 0.16 -12.90
C GLY A 12 -8.48 0.84 -13.02
N ASP A 13 -9.45 0.53 -12.15
CA ASP A 13 -10.82 1.07 -12.22
C ASP A 13 -10.88 2.60 -12.21
N VAL A 14 -11.87 3.15 -12.92
CA VAL A 14 -12.17 4.58 -12.94
C VAL A 14 -13.18 4.92 -11.85
N VAL A 15 -12.74 5.74 -10.89
CA VAL A 15 -13.54 6.18 -9.75
C VAL A 15 -13.68 7.71 -9.70
N CYS A 16 -14.70 8.18 -9.00
CA CYS A 16 -14.91 9.60 -8.75
C CYS A 16 -14.04 10.11 -7.58
N LYS A 17 -14.08 11.43 -7.31
CA LYS A 17 -13.25 12.07 -6.27
C LYS A 17 -13.49 11.52 -4.85
N THR A 18 -14.70 11.07 -4.54
CA THR A 18 -15.06 10.55 -3.21
C THR A 18 -14.72 9.06 -3.06
N CYS A 19 -14.38 8.38 -4.15
CA CYS A 19 -14.16 6.93 -4.16
C CYS A 19 -12.67 6.55 -4.24
N TYR A 20 -11.74 7.51 -4.08
CA TYR A 20 -10.31 7.25 -4.02
C TYR A 20 -9.66 7.87 -2.79
N VAL A 21 -8.55 7.28 -2.36
CA VAL A 21 -7.61 7.86 -1.38
C VAL A 21 -6.21 7.97 -2.00
N THR A 22 -5.42 8.92 -1.53
CA THR A 22 -4.01 9.06 -1.92
C THR A 22 -3.13 8.42 -0.85
N ARG A 23 -2.15 7.60 -1.25
CA ARG A 23 -1.18 6.97 -0.35
C ARG A 23 0.24 7.22 -0.85
N SER A 24 1.16 7.39 0.10
CA SER A 24 2.60 7.36 -0.10
C SER A 24 3.04 5.95 -0.46
N VAL A 25 3.75 5.79 -1.58
CA VAL A 25 4.34 4.52 -2.01
C VAL A 25 5.86 4.74 -2.17
N PRO A 26 6.71 3.90 -1.57
CA PRO A 26 8.15 3.98 -1.78
C PRO A 26 8.48 3.74 -3.27
N ALA A 27 9.52 4.41 -3.77
CA ALA A 27 9.91 4.38 -5.17
C ALA A 27 10.45 3.03 -5.68
N SER A 28 10.46 1.99 -4.85
CA SER A 28 11.08 0.71 -5.20
C SER A 28 10.38 0.03 -6.37
N GLU A 29 9.08 0.23 -6.61
CA GLU A 29 8.43 -0.42 -7.77
C GLU A 29 7.31 0.43 -8.38
N THR A 30 7.37 0.59 -9.71
CA THR A 30 6.25 0.95 -10.61
C THR A 30 5.96 2.44 -10.89
N GLY A 31 6.78 3.04 -11.75
CA GLY A 31 6.41 3.91 -12.89
C GLY A 31 5.36 5.04 -12.75
N ARG A 32 5.83 6.29 -12.98
CA ARG A 32 5.07 7.52 -13.36
C ARG A 32 3.95 7.99 -12.39
N SER A 33 4.24 8.99 -11.54
CA SER A 33 3.89 10.41 -11.81
C SER A 33 3.73 11.29 -10.56
N ARG A 34 4.18 12.55 -10.72
CA ARG A 34 4.09 13.79 -9.90
C ARG A 34 4.92 13.88 -8.61
N LYS A 35 5.92 14.77 -8.71
CA LYS A 35 6.88 15.18 -7.70
C LYS A 35 6.19 15.94 -6.55
N PHE A 36 6.49 15.59 -5.31
CA PHE A 36 6.34 16.50 -4.16
C PHE A 36 7.71 16.74 -3.54
N ARG A 37 7.99 18.00 -3.18
CA ARG A 37 9.23 18.46 -2.55
C ARG A 37 9.18 18.11 -1.06
N GLY A 38 10.00 17.16 -0.62
CA GLY A 38 10.32 16.91 0.78
C GLY A 38 11.78 16.49 0.88
N LYS A 39 12.58 17.21 1.67
CA LYS A 39 14.01 16.94 1.90
C LYS A 39 14.13 15.88 3.00
N ASN A 40 14.23 14.61 2.60
CA ASN A 40 15.07 13.57 3.23
C ASN A 40 14.91 12.24 2.47
N THR A 41 16.00 11.49 2.42
CA THR A 41 16.35 10.40 1.51
C THR A 41 15.53 9.11 1.68
N GLU A 42 14.29 9.13 1.21
CA GLU A 42 13.59 7.96 0.68
C GLU A 42 12.58 8.46 -0.34
N MET A 43 12.73 8.06 -1.61
CA MET A 43 11.91 8.65 -2.68
C MET A 43 10.48 8.09 -2.56
N VAL A 44 9.54 8.90 -2.09
CA VAL A 44 8.13 8.50 -1.86
C VAL A 44 7.21 9.22 -2.85
N TYR A 45 6.35 8.47 -3.55
CA TYR A 45 5.38 9.00 -4.51
C TYR A 45 3.94 8.91 -3.99
N GLN A 46 3.14 9.94 -4.27
CA GLN A 46 1.72 9.96 -3.91
C GLN A 46 0.87 9.33 -5.02
N THR A 47 0.17 8.25 -4.69
CA THR A 47 -0.57 7.41 -5.65
C THR A 47 -2.03 7.23 -5.23
N LYS A 48 -2.95 7.07 -6.20
CA LYS A 48 -4.40 6.93 -5.97
C LYS A 48 -4.84 5.48 -5.93
N PHE A 49 -5.67 5.14 -4.95
CA PHE A 49 -6.27 3.82 -4.79
C PHE A 49 -7.78 3.93 -4.55
N CYS A 50 -8.61 3.07 -5.14
CA CYS A 50 -10.04 3.07 -4.87
C CYS A 50 -10.33 2.52 -3.46
N LEU A 51 -11.47 2.90 -2.89
CA LEU A 51 -11.83 2.46 -1.53
C LEU A 51 -11.92 0.94 -1.40
N ARG A 52 -12.45 0.25 -2.43
CA ARG A 52 -12.50 -1.23 -2.46
C ARG A 52 -11.11 -1.82 -2.27
N CYS A 53 -10.20 -1.44 -3.15
CA CYS A 53 -8.80 -1.83 -3.11
C CYS A 53 -8.12 -1.59 -1.75
N VAL A 54 -8.35 -0.44 -1.11
CA VAL A 54 -7.73 -0.14 0.18
C VAL A 54 -8.35 -0.93 1.33
N THR A 55 -9.65 -1.21 1.28
CA THR A 55 -10.33 -2.00 2.32
C THR A 55 -9.93 -3.48 2.23
N GLU A 56 -9.84 -4.04 1.03
CA GLU A 56 -9.43 -5.44 0.81
C GLU A 56 -7.95 -5.69 1.18
N LEU A 57 -7.04 -4.73 0.98
CA LEU A 57 -5.66 -4.92 1.46
C LEU A 57 -5.55 -4.96 2.98
N ARG A 58 -6.37 -4.16 3.69
CA ARG A 58 -6.36 -4.13 5.16
C ARG A 58 -6.82 -5.44 5.79
N THR A 59 -7.60 -6.26 5.10
CA THR A 59 -7.98 -7.59 5.58
C THR A 59 -6.83 -8.59 5.37
N ILE A 60 -6.05 -8.43 4.29
CA ILE A 60 -4.88 -9.26 4.00
C ILE A 60 -3.72 -8.95 4.97
N ASP A 61 -3.39 -7.67 5.20
CA ASP A 61 -2.31 -7.26 6.12
C ASP A 61 -2.53 -7.78 7.55
N LYS A 62 -3.79 -7.81 8.02
CA LYS A 62 -4.13 -8.36 9.34
C LYS A 62 -3.79 -9.85 9.47
N HIS A 63 -3.95 -10.62 8.39
CA HIS A 63 -3.69 -12.06 8.42
C HIS A 63 -2.20 -12.37 8.41
N GLU A 64 -1.38 -11.52 7.78
CA GLU A 64 0.09 -11.62 7.84
C GLU A 64 0.63 -11.25 9.24
N GLU A 65 0.03 -10.26 9.91
CA GLU A 65 0.38 -9.94 11.30
C GLU A 65 -0.02 -11.06 12.28
N GLU A 66 -1.16 -11.73 12.06
CA GLU A 66 -1.56 -12.92 12.83
C GLU A 66 -0.65 -14.13 12.56
N ARG A 67 -0.19 -14.33 11.31
CA ARG A 67 0.82 -15.35 10.97
C ARG A 67 2.20 -15.05 11.56
N GLY A 68 2.58 -13.78 11.67
CA GLY A 68 3.83 -13.35 12.30
C GLY A 68 3.84 -13.48 13.83
N ARG A 69 2.67 -13.61 14.47
CA ARG A 69 2.57 -13.84 15.92
C ARG A 69 2.71 -15.33 16.31
N VAL A 70 2.67 -16.25 15.34
CA VAL A 70 3.00 -17.67 15.53
C VAL A 70 4.50 -17.89 15.27
N HIS A 71 5.36 -17.23 16.05
CA HIS A 71 6.75 -17.63 16.18
C HIS A 71 6.93 -18.31 17.54
N PRO A 72 6.68 -19.63 17.66
CA PRO A 72 7.05 -20.36 18.86
C PRO A 72 8.58 -20.38 18.94
N LEU A 73 9.07 -20.01 20.13
CA LEU A 73 10.46 -20.19 20.56
C LEU A 73 10.95 -21.59 20.15
N HIS A 74 11.91 -21.65 19.24
CA HIS A 74 12.89 -22.73 19.19
C HIS A 74 14.25 -22.11 18.88
N LEU A 75 14.86 -21.55 19.92
CA LEU A 75 16.31 -21.45 19.94
C LEU A 75 16.81 -22.79 20.51
N GLU A 76 17.58 -23.46 19.66
CA GLU A 76 18.10 -24.81 19.80
C GLU A 76 19.07 -24.93 20.97
N THR A 77 19.05 -26.06 21.69
CA THR A 77 20.29 -26.66 22.21
C THR A 77 20.11 -28.18 22.28
N ILE A 78 20.53 -28.87 21.22
CA ILE A 78 20.98 -30.25 21.30
C ILE A 78 22.51 -30.19 21.36
N GLY A 79 23.09 -30.82 22.38
CA GLY A 79 24.47 -31.32 22.33
C GLY A 79 25.43 -30.75 23.37
N ALA A 80 25.56 -31.42 24.51
CA ALA A 80 26.75 -32.16 24.95
C ALA A 80 26.58 -32.62 26.39
#